data_AF-A0A3E0HQS6-F1
#
_entry.id   AF-A0A3E0HQS6-F1
#
_cell.length_a   1.000
_cell.length_b   1.000
_cell.length_c   1.000
_cell.angle_alpha   90.00
_cell.angle_beta   90.00
_cell.angle_gamma   90.00
#
_symmetry.space_group_name_H-M   'P 1'
#
loop_
_entity.id
_entity.type
_entity.pdbx_description
1 polymer ?
#
loop_
_entity_poly.entity_id
_entity_poly.type
_entity_poly.pdbx_seq_one_letter_code
_entity_poly.pdbx_strand_id
1 'polypeptide(L)'
;MDITALLSQVATDVEYSPYGLKNLGPAQIAEVRRALSAPALREAALAVLAALGEPFDHGLVPAETPRQMVCCESWYAVRTTDQEAVLEAFGYSSPIPVTMLMGHLAWRYDGGRYGGCLDHERVYVSPALNGWTLVLGIPSADYHRTGALAEGEEDPWRTKQMFADEAVHRALIHERCTEFSRRFGAAHHYFLNHGDSQTSWYIAENGEVVRAYEIELPQEQIGEPEAGYRLPHEPPPWSHDAFADIEHLSGTHEYAEKFFERCRQLKAEHNLPDTCDAYTIAGLRSVLPGKIGPGTEVVGRGVLARTACGGPA
;
A
#
# COMPACT_ATOMS: atom_id res chain seq x y z
N MET A 1 -19.48 16.36 20.87
CA MET A 1 -18.98 16.43 19.48
C MET A 1 -20.12 16.01 18.57
N ASP A 2 -20.41 16.79 17.52
CA ASP A 2 -21.44 16.47 16.53
C ASP A 2 -20.89 15.46 15.52
N ILE A 3 -21.43 14.25 15.52
CA ILE A 3 -20.99 13.16 14.63
C ILE A 3 -21.36 13.44 13.18
N THR A 4 -22.48 14.11 12.91
CA THR A 4 -22.90 14.40 11.53
C THR A 4 -21.97 15.43 10.90
N ALA A 5 -21.62 16.47 11.65
CA ALA A 5 -20.65 17.47 11.21
C ALA A 5 -19.26 16.84 10.97
N LEU A 6 -18.80 15.97 11.88
CA LEU A 6 -17.56 15.21 11.70
C LEU A 6 -17.58 14.37 10.42
N LEU A 7 -18.62 13.56 10.22
CA LEU A 7 -18.72 12.70 9.04
C LEU A 7 -18.83 13.50 7.73
N SER A 8 -19.49 14.66 7.77
CA SER A 8 -19.55 15.56 6.63
C SER A 8 -18.17 16.14 6.30
N GLN A 9 -17.40 16.54 7.31
CA GLN A 9 -16.01 16.98 7.13
C GLN A 9 -15.16 15.89 6.50
N VAL A 10 -15.19 14.67 7.07
CA VAL A 10 -14.47 13.49 6.54
C VAL A 10 -14.89 13.19 5.09
N ALA A 11 -16.18 13.35 4.74
CA ALA A 11 -16.68 13.10 3.40
C ALA A 11 -16.22 14.16 2.37
N THR A 12 -15.94 15.39 2.80
CA THR A 12 -15.54 16.49 1.91
C THR A 12 -14.04 16.72 1.85
N ASP A 13 -13.30 16.33 2.88
CA ASP A 13 -11.88 16.56 3.02
C ASP A 13 -11.10 15.27 2.74
N VAL A 14 -10.55 15.18 1.53
CA VAL A 14 -9.78 14.02 1.06
C VAL A 14 -8.45 13.83 1.82
N GLU A 15 -7.97 14.87 2.50
CA GLU A 15 -6.78 14.85 3.33
C GLU A 15 -7.11 14.64 4.81
N TYR A 16 -8.39 14.54 5.16
CA TYR A 16 -8.80 14.38 6.55
C TYR A 16 -8.16 13.12 7.14
N SER A 17 -7.38 13.36 8.19
CA SER A 17 -6.67 12.34 8.93
C SER A 17 -7.51 11.92 10.15
N PRO A 18 -8.13 10.73 10.14
CA PRO A 18 -8.97 10.28 11.25
C PRO A 18 -8.15 9.89 12.49
N TYR A 19 -6.82 9.99 12.47
CA TYR A 19 -5.96 9.66 13.61
C TYR A 19 -6.20 10.56 14.85
N GLY A 20 -6.83 11.73 14.68
CA GLY A 20 -7.29 12.58 15.78
C GLY A 20 -8.52 12.04 16.54
N LEU A 21 -9.14 10.95 16.08
CA LEU A 21 -10.44 10.48 16.55
C LEU A 21 -10.39 9.49 17.73
N LYS A 22 -9.22 9.23 18.33
CA LYS A 22 -8.99 8.20 19.37
C LYS A 22 -9.84 8.31 20.65
N ASN A 23 -10.67 9.36 20.78
CA ASN A 23 -11.42 9.67 22.00
C ASN A 23 -12.94 9.54 21.85
N LEU A 24 -13.46 8.84 20.83
CA LEU A 24 -14.90 8.63 20.70
C LEU A 24 -15.39 7.62 21.76
N GLY A 25 -16.40 8.03 22.54
CA GLY A 25 -17.08 7.16 23.48
C GLY A 25 -18.10 6.24 22.81
N PRO A 26 -18.61 5.20 23.51
CA PRO A 26 -19.55 4.21 22.96
C PRO A 26 -20.81 4.80 22.31
N ALA A 27 -21.35 5.89 22.87
CA ALA A 27 -22.53 6.57 22.30
C ALA A 27 -22.25 7.21 20.93
N GLN A 28 -21.06 7.79 20.78
CA GLN A 28 -20.61 8.40 19.52
C GLN A 28 -20.31 7.33 18.47
N ILE A 29 -19.70 6.22 18.88
CA ILE A 29 -19.49 5.06 18.00
C ILE A 29 -20.83 4.50 17.51
N ALA A 30 -21.84 4.40 18.37
CA ALA A 30 -23.18 3.99 17.97
C ALA A 30 -23.81 4.96 16.94
N GLU A 31 -23.58 6.27 17.06
CA GLU A 31 -23.98 7.26 16.05
C GLU A 31 -23.28 7.07 14.71
N VAL A 32 -21.96 6.82 14.72
CA VAL A 32 -21.20 6.50 13.50
C VAL A 32 -21.77 5.24 12.83
N ARG A 33 -22.07 4.20 13.60
CA ARG A 33 -22.68 2.96 13.07
C ARG A 33 -24.06 3.22 12.46
N ARG A 34 -24.90 4.07 13.08
CA ARG A 34 -26.20 4.45 12.50
C ARG A 34 -26.05 5.14 11.14
N ALA A 35 -24.99 5.93 10.94
CA ALA A 35 -24.73 6.62 9.68
C ALA A 35 -24.41 5.67 8.51
N LEU A 36 -24.07 4.40 8.75
CA LEU A 36 -23.88 3.39 7.69
C LEU A 36 -25.14 3.18 6.84
N SER A 37 -26.33 3.48 7.39
CA SER A 37 -27.60 3.43 6.66
C SER A 37 -27.78 4.60 5.67
N ALA A 38 -27.02 5.68 5.81
CA ALA A 38 -27.10 6.86 4.94
C ALA A 38 -26.06 6.77 3.82
N PRO A 39 -26.45 6.63 2.53
CA PRO A 39 -25.49 6.44 1.44
C PRO A 39 -24.43 7.55 1.33
N ALA A 40 -24.81 8.80 1.58
CA ALA A 40 -23.90 9.96 1.51
C ALA A 40 -22.83 9.99 2.61
N LEU A 41 -23.06 9.32 3.75
CA LEU A 41 -22.14 9.33 4.90
C LEU A 41 -21.49 7.97 5.16
N ARG A 42 -21.90 6.92 4.43
CA ARG A 42 -21.47 5.55 4.67
C ARG A 42 -19.96 5.39 4.61
N GLU A 43 -19.31 5.96 3.60
CA GLU A 43 -17.86 5.84 3.41
C GLU A 43 -17.09 6.53 4.52
N ALA A 44 -17.47 7.77 4.86
CA ALA A 44 -16.91 8.49 6.01
C ALA A 44 -17.11 7.72 7.33
N ALA A 45 -18.29 7.11 7.54
CA ALA A 45 -18.56 6.32 8.73
C ALA A 45 -17.67 5.06 8.79
N LEU A 46 -17.46 4.37 7.67
CA LEU A 46 -16.53 3.24 7.60
C LEU A 46 -15.09 3.67 7.86
N ALA A 47 -14.66 4.83 7.34
CA ALA A 47 -13.31 5.36 7.56
C ALA A 47 -13.07 5.67 9.04
N VAL A 48 -14.05 6.28 9.72
CA VAL A 48 -13.98 6.53 11.16
C VAL A 48 -13.91 5.23 11.96
N LEU A 49 -14.75 4.23 11.63
CA LEU A 49 -14.72 2.93 12.32
C LEU A 49 -13.37 2.21 12.11
N ALA A 50 -12.82 2.25 10.90
CA ALA A 50 -11.51 1.70 10.58
C ALA A 50 -10.42 2.35 11.45
N ALA A 51 -10.36 3.68 11.51
CA ALA A 51 -9.37 4.42 12.28
C ALA A 51 -9.48 4.21 13.80
N LEU A 52 -10.65 3.78 14.29
CA LEU A 52 -10.87 3.40 15.68
C LEU A 52 -10.54 1.93 15.96
N GLY A 53 -10.24 1.12 14.94
CA GLY A 53 -10.09 -0.33 15.06
C GLY A 53 -11.40 -1.05 15.40
N GLU A 54 -12.54 -0.42 15.14
CA GLU A 54 -13.86 -0.97 15.43
C GLU A 54 -14.21 -2.12 14.46
N PRO A 55 -14.82 -3.22 14.94
CA PRO A 55 -15.21 -4.32 14.07
C PRO A 55 -16.25 -3.87 13.05
N PHE A 56 -16.07 -4.32 11.80
CA PHE A 56 -17.02 -4.09 10.71
C PHE A 56 -18.23 -5.03 10.80
N ASP A 57 -19.36 -4.53 10.31
CA ASP A 57 -20.56 -5.32 10.09
C ASP A 57 -20.47 -6.07 8.75
N HIS A 58 -20.27 -7.38 8.81
CA HIS A 58 -20.19 -8.26 7.64
C HIS A 58 -21.51 -8.39 6.88
N GLY A 59 -22.64 -7.94 7.45
CA GLY A 59 -23.93 -7.86 6.75
C GLY A 59 -23.92 -6.89 5.55
N LEU A 60 -22.92 -6.02 5.45
CA LEU A 60 -22.76 -5.06 4.34
C LEU A 60 -22.05 -5.64 3.10
N VAL A 61 -21.52 -6.87 3.17
CA VAL A 61 -20.78 -7.54 2.08
C VAL A 61 -21.58 -7.72 0.77
N PRO A 62 -22.88 -8.08 0.77
CA PRO A 62 -23.61 -8.37 -0.48
C PRO A 62 -23.79 -7.18 -1.45
N ALA A 63 -23.40 -5.96 -1.07
CA ALA A 63 -23.65 -4.73 -1.84
C ALA A 63 -22.41 -4.21 -2.60
N GLU A 64 -21.42 -5.05 -2.84
CA GLU A 64 -20.10 -4.62 -3.29
C GLU A 64 -20.01 -4.32 -4.79
N THR A 65 -19.31 -3.24 -5.15
CA THR A 65 -18.90 -2.89 -6.52
C THR A 65 -17.39 -2.74 -6.53
N PRO A 66 -16.67 -3.23 -7.56
CA PRO A 66 -15.22 -3.05 -7.63
C PRO A 66 -14.87 -1.57 -7.60
N ARG A 67 -13.92 -1.20 -6.74
CA ARG A 67 -13.46 0.18 -6.56
C ARG A 67 -11.95 0.27 -6.55
N GLN A 68 -11.45 1.40 -7.02
CA GLN A 68 -10.03 1.76 -6.92
C GLN A 68 -9.62 1.82 -5.46
N MET A 69 -8.43 1.30 -5.18
CA MET A 69 -7.78 1.42 -3.88
C MET A 69 -6.55 2.30 -4.02
N VAL A 70 -6.40 3.30 -3.16
CA VAL A 70 -5.21 4.16 -3.12
C VAL A 70 -4.11 3.44 -2.36
N CYS A 71 -3.04 3.00 -3.01
CA CYS A 71 -2.02 2.13 -2.39
C CYS A 71 -0.67 2.83 -2.14
N CYS A 72 -0.58 3.66 -1.09
CA CYS A 72 0.68 4.31 -0.72
C CYS A 72 1.48 3.43 0.26
N GLU A 73 1.90 2.22 -0.13
CA GLU A 73 2.73 1.32 0.71
C GLU A 73 3.10 0.03 -0.05
N SER A 74 3.54 -1.01 0.66
CA SER A 74 3.84 -2.34 0.13
C SER A 74 2.57 -3.17 -0.15
N TRP A 75 2.58 -3.93 -1.25
CA TRP A 75 1.60 -5.00 -1.50
C TRP A 75 2.18 -6.15 -2.32
N TYR A 76 1.57 -7.33 -2.15
CA TYR A 76 1.81 -8.48 -3.00
C TYR A 76 0.65 -8.71 -3.97
N ALA A 77 0.96 -9.23 -5.16
CA ALA A 77 -0.01 -9.76 -6.11
C ALA A 77 0.34 -11.22 -6.41
N VAL A 78 -0.58 -12.13 -6.11
CA VAL A 78 -0.38 -13.58 -6.27
C VAL A 78 -1.39 -14.13 -7.28
N ARG A 79 -0.91 -14.91 -8.26
CA ARG A 79 -1.76 -15.38 -9.37
C ARG A 79 -2.61 -16.58 -9.00
N THR A 80 -3.66 -16.35 -8.23
CA THR A 80 -4.59 -17.40 -7.79
C THR A 80 -5.96 -16.81 -7.44
N THR A 81 -6.99 -17.65 -7.53
CA THR A 81 -8.34 -17.39 -6.99
C THR A 81 -8.59 -18.13 -5.67
N ASP A 82 -7.63 -18.95 -5.22
CA ASP A 82 -7.71 -19.71 -3.97
C ASP A 82 -7.22 -18.84 -2.80
N GLN A 83 -8.16 -18.14 -2.17
CA GLN A 83 -7.88 -17.24 -1.05
C GLN A 83 -7.41 -18.00 0.20
N GLU A 84 -7.89 -19.23 0.44
CA GLU A 84 -7.45 -20.03 1.60
C GLU A 84 -5.98 -20.41 1.46
N ALA A 85 -5.53 -20.78 0.26
CA ALA A 85 -4.14 -21.06 -0.02
C ALA A 85 -3.25 -19.81 0.14
N VAL A 86 -3.76 -18.60 -0.17
CA VAL A 86 -3.05 -17.34 0.09
C VAL A 86 -2.92 -17.10 1.59
N LEU A 87 -4.00 -17.23 2.35
CA LEU A 87 -3.96 -17.06 3.82
C LEU A 87 -2.96 -18.04 4.46
N GLU A 88 -2.98 -19.31 4.05
CA GLU A 88 -2.05 -20.32 4.52
C GLU A 88 -0.59 -19.96 4.18
N ALA A 89 -0.31 -19.58 2.91
CA ALA A 89 1.03 -19.28 2.44
C ALA A 89 1.68 -18.09 3.19
N PHE A 90 0.87 -17.12 3.62
CA PHE A 90 1.33 -16.00 4.42
C PHE A 90 1.28 -16.26 5.94
N GLY A 91 0.69 -17.39 6.38
CA GLY A 91 0.49 -17.68 7.80
C GLY A 91 -0.55 -16.79 8.47
N TYR A 92 -1.55 -16.32 7.71
CA TYR A 92 -2.63 -15.48 8.22
C TYR A 92 -3.77 -16.31 8.82
N SER A 93 -4.45 -15.74 9.81
CA SER A 93 -5.50 -16.43 10.57
C SER A 93 -6.74 -15.55 10.77
N SER A 94 -7.82 -16.15 11.28
CA SER A 94 -9.06 -15.45 11.66
C SER A 94 -9.63 -14.53 10.55
N PRO A 95 -9.83 -15.03 9.32
CA PRO A 95 -10.32 -14.19 8.23
C PRO A 95 -11.75 -13.71 8.50
N ILE A 96 -11.95 -12.40 8.48
CA ILE A 96 -13.24 -11.74 8.62
C ILE A 96 -13.66 -11.20 7.24
N PRO A 97 -14.78 -11.67 6.66
CA PRO A 97 -15.30 -11.12 5.41
C PRO A 97 -15.54 -9.62 5.46
N VAL A 98 -15.06 -8.91 4.45
CA VAL A 98 -15.23 -7.46 4.29
C VAL A 98 -15.48 -7.12 2.83
N THR A 99 -16.12 -5.97 2.59
CA THR A 99 -16.09 -5.35 1.26
C THR A 99 -14.68 -4.82 0.95
N MET A 100 -14.34 -4.61 -0.32
CA MET A 100 -13.11 -3.94 -0.76
C MET A 100 -12.96 -2.55 -0.14
N LEU A 101 -14.05 -1.80 0.00
CA LEU A 101 -14.02 -0.50 0.67
C LEU A 101 -13.62 -0.65 2.14
N MET A 102 -14.26 -1.58 2.86
CA MET A 102 -13.91 -1.86 4.25
C MET A 102 -12.45 -2.32 4.39
N GLY A 103 -12.01 -3.26 3.55
CA GLY A 103 -10.65 -3.77 3.54
C GLY A 103 -9.61 -2.68 3.25
N HIS A 104 -9.86 -1.85 2.24
CA HIS A 104 -9.03 -0.69 1.91
C HIS A 104 -8.94 0.30 3.07
N LEU A 105 -10.07 0.65 3.69
CA LEU A 105 -10.10 1.62 4.79
C LEU A 105 -9.41 1.07 6.04
N ALA A 106 -9.64 -0.20 6.40
CA ALA A 106 -8.92 -0.85 7.48
C ALA A 106 -7.42 -0.86 7.22
N TRP A 107 -6.96 -1.35 6.06
CA TRP A 107 -5.54 -1.32 5.73
C TRP A 107 -4.96 0.11 5.77
N ARG A 108 -5.67 1.10 5.22
CA ARG A 108 -5.21 2.50 5.18
C ARG A 108 -5.09 3.16 6.56
N TYR A 109 -5.91 2.77 7.53
CA TYR A 109 -6.03 3.48 8.81
C TYR A 109 -5.66 2.64 10.06
N ASP A 110 -5.65 1.30 9.97
CA ASP A 110 -5.16 0.42 11.04
C ASP A 110 -3.62 0.50 11.16
N GLY A 111 -2.91 0.90 10.10
CA GLY A 111 -1.46 1.13 10.14
C GLY A 111 -1.10 2.43 10.85
N GLY A 112 -0.56 2.34 12.07
CA GLY A 112 0.20 3.43 12.65
C GLY A 112 1.45 3.64 11.81
N ARG A 113 1.57 4.77 11.12
CA ARG A 113 2.70 5.08 10.23
C ARG A 113 4.06 5.24 10.95
N TYR A 114 4.13 4.94 12.26
CA TYR A 114 5.24 5.32 13.13
C TYR A 114 5.48 4.34 14.30
N GLY A 115 5.61 3.04 14.01
CA GLY A 115 6.41 2.11 14.78
C GLY A 115 5.73 1.44 15.99
N GLY A 116 5.36 0.17 15.82
CA GLY A 116 5.02 -0.80 16.86
C GLY A 116 4.47 -2.11 16.30
N CYS A 117 4.36 -3.16 17.12
CA CYS A 117 3.75 -4.44 16.68
C CYS A 117 2.29 -4.32 16.24
N LEU A 118 1.60 -3.26 16.68
CA LEU A 118 0.23 -2.92 16.32
C LEU A 118 0.07 -2.63 14.80
N ASP A 119 1.16 -2.21 14.13
CA ASP A 119 1.13 -1.71 12.75
C ASP A 119 1.03 -2.82 11.68
N HIS A 120 1.14 -4.09 12.10
CA HIS A 120 1.04 -5.26 11.22
C HIS A 120 0.21 -6.37 11.85
N GLU A 121 -0.76 -6.06 12.72
CA GLU A 121 -1.66 -7.08 13.28
C GLU A 121 -2.67 -7.60 12.26
N ARG A 122 -3.06 -6.77 11.31
CA ARG A 122 -4.10 -7.04 10.32
C ARG A 122 -3.61 -6.71 8.92
N VAL A 123 -4.04 -7.53 7.98
CA VAL A 123 -3.80 -7.38 6.55
C VAL A 123 -5.11 -7.50 5.82
N TYR A 124 -5.19 -6.82 4.67
CA TYR A 124 -6.33 -7.00 3.78
C TYR A 124 -5.94 -7.92 2.63
N VAL A 125 -6.69 -9.01 2.46
CA VAL A 125 -6.59 -9.91 1.32
C VAL A 125 -7.80 -9.69 0.43
N SER A 126 -7.57 -9.30 -0.81
CA SER A 126 -8.64 -8.95 -1.75
C SER A 126 -9.46 -10.19 -2.17
N PRO A 127 -10.66 -10.03 -2.75
CA PRO A 127 -11.18 -11.05 -3.66
C PRO A 127 -10.20 -11.26 -4.82
N ALA A 128 -10.39 -12.29 -5.62
CA ALA A 128 -9.58 -12.45 -6.83
C ALA A 128 -10.03 -11.41 -7.88
N LEU A 129 -9.09 -10.66 -8.41
CA LEU A 129 -9.24 -9.56 -9.36
C LEU A 129 -8.53 -9.94 -10.65
N ASN A 130 -9.26 -10.22 -11.73
CA ASN A 130 -8.69 -10.71 -12.99
C ASN A 130 -7.73 -11.91 -12.81
N GLY A 131 -8.08 -12.83 -11.89
CA GLY A 131 -7.26 -14.00 -11.56
C GLY A 131 -6.09 -13.74 -10.59
N TRP A 132 -5.98 -12.54 -10.01
CA TRP A 132 -4.97 -12.19 -9.01
C TRP A 132 -5.58 -11.92 -7.64
N THR A 133 -4.99 -12.45 -6.59
CA THR A 133 -5.31 -12.06 -5.21
C THR A 133 -4.25 -11.07 -4.73
N LEU A 134 -4.68 -9.91 -4.25
CA LEU A 134 -3.81 -8.87 -3.69
C LEU A 134 -3.75 -9.00 -2.17
N VAL A 135 -2.56 -8.82 -1.61
CA VAL A 135 -2.32 -8.79 -0.17
C VAL A 135 -1.75 -7.41 0.17
N LEU A 136 -2.52 -6.63 0.92
CA LEU A 136 -2.25 -5.24 1.29
C LEU A 136 -1.88 -5.17 2.77
N GLY A 137 -0.68 -4.63 3.04
CA GLY A 137 -0.06 -4.57 4.37
C GLY A 137 1.19 -5.44 4.47
N ILE A 138 1.98 -5.22 5.52
CA ILE A 138 3.26 -5.90 5.74
C ILE A 138 3.02 -7.20 6.53
N PRO A 139 3.46 -8.37 6.04
CA PRO A 139 3.41 -9.60 6.84
C PRO A 139 4.26 -9.44 8.12
N SER A 140 3.68 -9.68 9.30
CA SER A 140 4.41 -9.46 10.56
C SER A 140 5.66 -10.33 10.72
N ALA A 141 5.67 -11.53 10.12
CA ALA A 141 6.83 -12.39 10.08
C ALA A 141 8.03 -11.74 9.36
N ASP A 142 7.78 -10.83 8.42
CA ASP A 142 8.83 -10.12 7.70
C ASP A 142 9.37 -8.97 8.53
N TYR A 143 8.47 -8.29 9.24
CA TYR A 143 8.83 -7.17 10.10
C TYR A 143 9.68 -7.61 11.30
N HIS A 144 9.41 -8.79 11.89
CA HIS A 144 10.10 -9.28 13.09
C HIS A 144 11.40 -10.05 12.85
N ARG A 145 11.83 -10.23 11.59
CA ARG A 145 13.15 -10.81 11.27
C ARG A 145 14.28 -9.78 11.34
N THR A 146 13.94 -8.54 11.64
CA THR A 146 14.85 -7.40 11.86
C THR A 146 15.28 -7.34 13.33
N GLY A 147 16.37 -6.63 13.63
CA GLY A 147 16.65 -6.24 15.02
C GLY A 147 17.74 -6.97 15.82
N ALA A 148 18.94 -7.13 15.26
CA ALA A 148 20.14 -7.05 16.09
C ALA A 148 21.37 -6.62 15.26
N LEU A 149 21.96 -5.46 15.58
CA LEU A 149 23.36 -5.20 15.27
C LEU A 149 24.25 -6.19 16.02
N ALA A 150 25.44 -6.46 15.47
CA ALA A 150 26.43 -7.29 16.15
C ALA A 150 26.78 -6.72 17.54
N GLU A 151 27.05 -7.61 18.49
CA GLU A 151 27.40 -7.22 19.86
C GLU A 151 28.60 -6.25 19.86
N GLY A 152 28.44 -5.08 20.49
CA GLY A 152 29.47 -4.04 20.58
C GLY A 152 29.41 -2.95 19.50
N GLU A 153 28.45 -3.00 18.56
CA GLU A 153 28.24 -1.90 17.64
C GLU A 153 27.43 -0.76 18.26
N GLU A 154 28.04 0.43 18.36
CA GLU A 154 27.31 1.66 18.65
C GLU A 154 26.59 2.16 17.38
N ASP A 155 25.28 2.41 17.54
CA ASP A 155 24.43 3.05 16.54
C ASP A 155 23.43 4.01 17.24
N PRO A 156 23.93 5.15 17.76
CA PRO A 156 23.13 6.09 18.54
C PRO A 156 21.95 6.67 17.76
N TRP A 157 21.98 6.60 16.42
CA TRP A 157 20.93 7.12 15.53
C TRP A 157 20.12 6.02 14.83
N ARG A 158 20.37 4.74 15.15
CA ARG A 158 19.74 3.56 14.52
C ARG A 158 19.92 3.48 12.99
N THR A 159 20.87 4.21 12.43
CA THR A 159 21.07 4.29 10.98
C THR A 159 21.63 2.98 10.43
N LYS A 160 22.57 2.35 11.14
CA LYS A 160 23.13 1.06 10.73
C LYS A 160 22.10 -0.06 10.88
N GLN A 161 21.33 -0.04 11.96
CA GLN A 161 20.24 -0.97 12.18
C GLN A 161 19.21 -0.86 11.06
N MET A 162 18.82 0.35 10.67
CA MET A 162 17.90 0.60 9.55
C MET A 162 18.40 -0.02 8.24
N PHE A 163 19.65 0.23 7.83
CA PHE A 163 20.21 -0.37 6.61
C PHE A 163 20.31 -1.90 6.68
N ALA A 164 20.66 -2.46 7.85
CA ALA A 164 20.70 -3.90 8.03
C ALA A 164 19.29 -4.52 7.91
N ASP A 165 18.29 -3.86 8.48
CA ASP A 165 16.89 -4.28 8.42
C ASP A 165 16.34 -4.20 6.99
N GLU A 166 16.69 -3.16 6.24
CA GLU A 166 16.35 -3.05 4.81
C GLU A 166 16.94 -4.22 4.00
N ALA A 167 18.20 -4.58 4.22
CA ALA A 167 18.83 -5.71 3.54
C ALA A 167 18.14 -7.04 3.85
N VAL A 168 17.75 -7.25 5.10
CA VAL A 168 16.94 -8.41 5.49
C VAL A 168 15.58 -8.37 4.79
N HIS A 169 14.90 -7.21 4.77
CA HIS A 169 13.59 -7.09 4.16
C HIS A 169 13.62 -7.40 2.65
N ARG A 170 14.63 -6.92 1.92
CA ARG A 170 14.86 -7.26 0.52
C ARG A 170 15.01 -8.76 0.29
N ALA A 171 15.86 -9.42 1.07
CA ALA A 171 16.08 -10.85 0.96
C ALA A 171 14.78 -11.64 1.19
N LEU A 172 13.94 -11.20 2.14
CA LEU A 172 12.65 -11.81 2.43
C LEU A 172 11.64 -11.61 1.29
N ILE A 173 11.55 -10.40 0.73
CA ILE A 173 10.69 -10.14 -0.43
C ILE A 173 11.09 -11.04 -1.60
N HIS A 174 12.39 -11.16 -1.87
CA HIS A 174 12.91 -12.02 -2.92
C HIS A 174 12.56 -13.50 -2.66
N GLU A 175 12.79 -13.99 -1.44
CA GLU A 175 12.43 -15.36 -1.02
C GLU A 175 10.92 -15.62 -1.20
N ARG A 176 10.07 -14.71 -0.72
CA ARG A 176 8.61 -14.83 -0.83
C ARG A 176 8.13 -14.83 -2.27
N CYS A 177 8.62 -13.90 -3.11
CA CYS A 177 8.23 -13.88 -4.52
C CYS A 177 8.64 -15.20 -5.21
N THR A 178 9.82 -15.72 -4.89
CA THR A 178 10.30 -17.02 -5.38
C THR A 178 9.39 -18.16 -4.91
N GLU A 179 9.07 -18.23 -3.62
CA GLU A 179 8.22 -19.29 -3.05
C GLU A 179 6.79 -19.23 -3.62
N PHE A 180 6.17 -18.05 -3.59
CA PHE A 180 4.79 -17.88 -4.03
C PHE A 180 4.65 -18.07 -5.53
N SER A 181 5.61 -17.62 -6.35
CA SER A 181 5.57 -17.90 -7.78
C SER A 181 5.75 -19.39 -8.09
N ARG A 182 6.50 -20.15 -7.27
CA ARG A 182 6.57 -21.61 -7.39
C ARG A 182 5.22 -22.27 -7.07
N ARG A 183 4.53 -21.78 -6.05
CA ARG A 183 3.25 -22.34 -5.58
C ARG A 183 2.07 -21.95 -6.48
N PHE A 184 2.04 -20.71 -6.97
CA PHE A 184 0.89 -20.10 -7.65
C PHE A 184 1.18 -19.75 -9.12
N GLY A 185 2.34 -20.12 -9.65
CA GLY A 185 2.78 -19.83 -11.02
C GLY A 185 3.35 -18.42 -11.21
N ALA A 186 2.82 -17.41 -10.52
CA ALA A 186 3.40 -16.06 -10.49
C ALA A 186 3.10 -15.32 -9.17
N ALA A 187 4.07 -14.52 -8.73
CA ALA A 187 3.93 -13.67 -7.56
C ALA A 187 4.79 -12.41 -7.71
N HIS A 188 4.20 -11.26 -7.44
CA HIS A 188 4.87 -9.98 -7.51
C HIS A 188 4.81 -9.27 -6.15
N HIS A 189 5.79 -8.42 -5.88
CA HIS A 189 5.79 -7.47 -4.80
C HIS A 189 6.04 -6.07 -5.37
N TYR A 190 5.39 -5.08 -4.78
CA TYR A 190 5.51 -3.69 -5.15
C TYR A 190 5.57 -2.82 -3.90
N PHE A 191 6.34 -1.74 -3.97
CA PHE A 191 6.41 -0.72 -2.94
C PHE A 191 6.48 0.66 -3.59
N LEU A 192 5.70 1.59 -3.04
CA LEU A 192 5.76 3.00 -3.38
C LEU A 192 5.47 3.82 -2.13
N ASN A 193 6.27 4.85 -1.88
CA ASN A 193 5.99 5.85 -0.87
C ASN A 193 5.76 7.22 -1.55
N HIS A 194 4.59 7.81 -1.30
CA HIS A 194 4.27 9.14 -1.82
C HIS A 194 5.10 10.27 -1.17
N GLY A 195 5.71 10.02 0.00
CA GLY A 195 6.42 11.03 0.78
C GLY A 195 7.85 11.32 0.33
N ASP A 196 8.56 10.32 -0.21
CA ASP A 196 10.00 10.40 -0.48
C ASP A 196 10.42 9.79 -1.82
N SER A 197 9.45 9.52 -2.71
CA SER A 197 9.68 8.90 -4.03
C SER A 197 10.28 7.51 -4.00
N GLN A 198 10.35 6.85 -2.83
CA GLN A 198 10.85 5.48 -2.77
C GLN A 198 9.95 4.54 -3.56
N THR A 199 10.58 3.69 -4.38
CA THR A 199 9.87 2.69 -5.16
C THR A 199 10.71 1.44 -5.39
N SER A 200 10.05 0.28 -5.35
CA SER A 200 10.65 -1.00 -5.70
C SER A 200 9.61 -1.96 -6.25
N TRP A 201 10.07 -2.95 -7.02
CA TRP A 201 9.24 -4.06 -7.48
C TRP A 201 10.05 -5.34 -7.64
N TYR A 202 9.38 -6.46 -7.42
CA TYR A 202 9.89 -7.81 -7.66
C TYR A 202 8.83 -8.57 -8.42
N ILE A 203 9.21 -9.20 -9.54
CA ILE A 203 8.34 -9.98 -10.41
C ILE A 203 8.93 -11.37 -10.49
N ALA A 204 8.20 -12.36 -9.97
CA ALA A 204 8.61 -13.74 -10.00
C ALA A 204 7.60 -14.62 -10.76
N GLU A 205 8.13 -15.54 -11.54
CA GLU A 205 7.38 -16.49 -12.35
C GLU A 205 7.98 -17.89 -12.14
N ASN A 206 7.12 -18.89 -11.92
CA ASN A 206 7.51 -20.31 -11.80
C ASN A 206 8.66 -20.62 -10.83
N GLY A 207 8.81 -19.84 -9.76
CA GLY A 207 9.83 -20.07 -8.75
C GLY A 207 11.15 -19.34 -8.99
N GLU A 208 11.18 -18.32 -9.84
CA GLU A 208 12.33 -17.47 -10.12
C GLU A 208 11.93 -16.00 -10.19
N VAL A 209 12.72 -15.10 -9.59
CA VAL A 209 12.56 -13.65 -9.75
C VAL A 209 13.15 -13.26 -11.10
N VAL A 210 12.28 -12.95 -12.07
CA VAL A 210 12.65 -12.63 -13.45
C VAL A 210 12.89 -11.14 -13.67
N ARG A 211 12.33 -10.28 -12.81
CA ARG A 211 12.65 -8.85 -12.76
C ARG A 211 12.63 -8.32 -11.33
N ALA A 212 13.56 -7.44 -11.00
CA ALA A 212 13.59 -6.76 -9.72
C ALA A 212 14.24 -5.39 -9.86
N TYR A 213 13.75 -4.40 -9.13
CA TYR A 213 14.33 -3.06 -9.06
C TYR A 213 14.07 -2.44 -7.69
N GLU A 214 15.06 -1.70 -7.20
CA GLU A 214 14.95 -0.90 -5.99
C GLU A 214 15.72 0.40 -6.20
N ILE A 215 15.09 1.53 -5.91
CA ILE A 215 15.68 2.85 -6.21
C ILE A 215 16.98 3.11 -5.45
N GLU A 216 17.13 2.53 -4.24
CA GLU A 216 18.33 2.66 -3.41
C GLU A 216 19.49 1.79 -3.89
N LEU A 217 19.21 0.74 -4.69
CA LEU A 217 20.19 -0.23 -5.17
C LEU A 217 20.01 -0.55 -6.66
N PRO A 218 20.07 0.45 -7.55
CA PRO A 218 19.81 0.25 -8.97
C PRO A 218 20.80 -0.72 -9.63
N GLN A 219 22.01 -0.88 -9.08
CA GLN A 219 23.01 -1.83 -9.54
C GLN A 219 22.64 -3.31 -9.30
N GLU A 220 21.70 -3.58 -8.40
CA GLU A 220 21.21 -4.95 -8.10
C GLU A 220 19.98 -5.34 -8.95
N GLN A 221 19.61 -4.49 -9.91
CA GLN A 221 18.48 -4.73 -10.80
C GLN A 221 18.59 -6.08 -11.53
N ILE A 222 17.47 -6.80 -11.59
CA ILE A 222 17.31 -8.01 -12.38
C ILE A 222 16.45 -7.71 -13.60
N GLY A 223 16.93 -8.08 -14.78
CA GLY A 223 16.25 -7.87 -16.05
C GLY A 223 16.32 -6.43 -16.57
N GLU A 224 15.93 -6.23 -17.83
CA GLU A 224 15.89 -4.90 -18.43
C GLU A 224 14.74 -4.04 -17.86
N PRO A 225 14.85 -2.70 -17.88
CA PRO A 225 13.71 -1.84 -17.62
C PRO A 225 12.58 -2.11 -18.62
N GLU A 226 11.36 -1.74 -18.24
CA GLU A 226 10.21 -1.91 -19.13
C GLU A 226 10.36 -0.97 -20.35
N ALA A 227 10.18 -1.51 -21.55
CA ALA A 227 10.50 -0.80 -22.78
C ALA A 227 9.70 0.50 -22.90
N GLY A 228 10.39 1.61 -23.18
CA GLY A 228 9.77 2.92 -23.31
C GLY A 228 9.59 3.69 -22.00
N TYR A 229 10.11 3.17 -20.88
CA TYR A 229 10.17 3.87 -19.60
C TYR A 229 11.59 4.15 -19.15
N ARG A 230 11.71 5.16 -18.31
CA ARG A 230 12.94 5.56 -17.64
C ARG A 230 13.02 5.00 -16.24
N LEU A 231 14.20 4.59 -15.78
CA LEU A 231 14.36 4.17 -14.39
C LEU A 231 14.36 5.38 -13.42
N PRO A 232 13.74 5.27 -12.23
CA PRO A 232 13.65 6.36 -11.25
C PRO A 232 14.99 6.97 -10.81
N HIS A 233 16.06 6.17 -10.71
CA HIS A 233 17.36 6.63 -10.24
C HIS A 233 18.15 7.43 -11.30
N GLU A 234 17.74 7.37 -12.57
CA GLU A 234 18.50 8.04 -13.62
C GLU A 234 18.38 9.57 -13.46
N PRO A 235 19.50 10.31 -13.43
CA PRO A 235 19.48 11.76 -13.21
C PRO A 235 18.91 12.46 -14.43
N PRO A 236 17.89 13.33 -14.32
CA PRO A 236 17.33 13.99 -15.49
C PRO A 236 18.38 14.83 -16.23
N PRO A 237 18.20 15.08 -17.55
CA PRO A 237 19.19 15.78 -18.38
C PRO A 237 19.27 17.29 -18.13
N TRP A 238 18.39 17.84 -17.30
CA TRP A 238 18.37 19.27 -16.98
C TRP A 238 19.22 19.61 -15.75
N SER A 239 19.74 20.84 -15.71
CA SER A 239 20.54 21.33 -14.58
C SER A 239 19.68 21.57 -13.33
N HIS A 240 20.33 21.71 -12.18
CA HIS A 240 19.67 22.06 -10.93
C HIS A 240 18.92 23.41 -11.01
N ASP A 241 19.42 24.33 -11.83
CA ASP A 241 18.83 25.67 -12.03
C ASP A 241 17.55 25.65 -12.89
N ALA A 242 17.14 24.50 -13.41
CA ALA A 242 15.95 24.37 -14.28
C ALA A 242 14.62 24.73 -13.60
N PHE A 243 14.63 24.85 -12.26
CA PHE A 243 13.51 25.25 -11.41
C PHE A 243 13.77 26.57 -10.65
N ALA A 244 14.85 27.30 -10.94
CA ALA A 244 15.24 28.51 -10.20
C ALA A 244 14.23 29.66 -10.31
N ASP A 245 13.33 29.61 -11.30
CA ASP A 245 12.23 30.53 -11.51
C ASP A 245 10.97 30.18 -10.69
N ILE A 246 10.94 29.01 -10.06
CA ILE A 246 9.86 28.60 -9.16
C ILE A 246 10.20 29.05 -7.75
N GLU A 247 9.52 30.09 -7.29
CA GLU A 247 9.63 30.54 -5.90
C GLU A 247 9.21 29.40 -4.95
N HIS A 248 10.15 28.97 -4.10
CA HIS A 248 9.95 27.84 -3.19
C HIS A 248 9.04 28.25 -2.01
N LEU A 249 7.73 28.27 -2.26
CA LEU A 249 6.71 28.42 -1.23
C LEU A 249 6.40 27.05 -0.62
N SER A 250 7.27 26.61 0.29
CA SER A 250 7.21 25.29 0.92
C SER A 250 5.80 24.96 1.42
N GLY A 251 5.25 23.83 0.97
CA GLY A 251 3.98 23.30 1.46
C GLY A 251 2.71 23.94 0.87
N THR A 252 2.81 24.77 -0.16
CA THR A 252 1.64 25.32 -0.85
C THR A 252 1.22 24.48 -2.06
N HIS A 253 -0.08 24.37 -2.30
CA HIS A 253 -0.63 23.74 -3.51
C HIS A 253 -0.09 24.41 -4.79
N GLU A 254 0.02 25.75 -4.77
CA GLU A 254 0.53 26.54 -5.90
C GLU A 254 1.98 26.18 -6.26
N TYR A 255 2.86 25.96 -5.28
CA TYR A 255 4.22 25.49 -5.53
C TYR A 255 4.20 24.12 -6.21
N ALA A 256 3.41 23.18 -5.70
CA ALA A 256 3.31 21.83 -6.27
C ALA A 256 2.81 21.88 -7.73
N GLU A 257 1.77 22.66 -8.02
CA GLU A 257 1.26 22.83 -9.38
C GLU A 257 2.33 23.38 -10.35
N LYS A 258 3.03 24.45 -9.96
CA LYS A 258 4.11 25.04 -10.78
C LYS A 258 5.26 24.07 -10.98
N PHE A 259 5.67 23.35 -9.92
CA PHE A 259 6.72 22.35 -9.99
C PHE A 259 6.37 21.21 -10.96
N PHE A 260 5.16 20.66 -10.86
CA PHE A 260 4.72 19.58 -11.75
C PHE A 260 4.51 20.04 -13.20
N GLU A 261 4.03 21.26 -13.43
CA GLU A 261 3.94 21.86 -14.76
C GLU A 261 5.34 22.01 -15.38
N ARG A 262 6.31 22.54 -14.62
CA ARG A 262 7.70 22.67 -15.10
C ARG A 262 8.33 21.32 -15.40
N CYS A 263 8.13 20.32 -14.55
CA CYS A 263 8.56 18.95 -14.81
C CYS A 263 7.97 18.40 -16.13
N ARG A 264 6.67 18.66 -16.41
CA ARG A 264 6.03 18.24 -17.67
C ARG A 264 6.64 18.94 -18.89
N GLN A 265 6.91 20.24 -18.79
CA GLN A 265 7.56 21.00 -19.86
C GLN A 265 8.97 20.49 -20.15
N LEU A 266 9.80 20.32 -19.12
CA LEU A 266 11.16 19.80 -19.26
C LEU A 266 11.18 18.38 -19.86
N LYS A 267 10.26 17.50 -19.43
CA LYS A 267 10.11 16.19 -20.06
C LYS A 267 9.82 16.30 -21.56
N ALA A 268 8.90 17.18 -21.96
CA ALA A 268 8.56 17.38 -23.36
C ALA A 268 9.71 17.99 -24.18
N GLU A 269 10.40 19.01 -23.65
CA GLU A 269 11.56 19.66 -24.29
C GLU A 269 12.69 18.66 -24.58
N HIS A 270 12.91 17.72 -23.67
CA HIS A 270 13.97 16.71 -23.77
C HIS A 270 13.51 15.38 -24.39
N ASN A 271 12.25 15.27 -24.83
CA ASN A 271 11.64 14.00 -25.30
C ASN A 271 11.87 12.84 -24.31
N LEU A 272 11.77 13.12 -23.01
CA LEU A 272 11.99 12.09 -22.01
C LEU A 272 10.75 11.19 -21.87
N PRO A 273 10.94 9.86 -21.86
CA PRO A 273 9.87 8.95 -21.51
C PRO A 273 9.45 9.15 -20.04
N ASP A 274 8.28 8.62 -19.71
CA ASP A 274 7.84 8.57 -18.32
C ASP A 274 8.73 7.64 -17.49
N THR A 275 8.79 7.93 -16.19
CA THR A 275 9.53 7.13 -15.23
C THR A 275 8.71 5.90 -14.86
N CYS A 276 9.30 4.70 -14.89
CA CYS A 276 8.64 3.51 -14.37
C CYS A 276 8.80 3.44 -12.84
N ASP A 277 7.72 3.73 -12.13
CA ASP A 277 7.57 3.41 -10.71
C ASP A 277 6.81 2.08 -10.53
N ALA A 278 6.71 1.61 -9.29
CA ALA A 278 5.97 0.41 -8.94
C ALA A 278 4.51 0.44 -9.43
N TYR A 279 3.87 1.61 -9.43
CA TYR A 279 2.51 1.77 -9.98
C TYR A 279 2.46 1.51 -11.47
N THR A 280 3.39 2.08 -12.22
CA THR A 280 3.51 1.89 -13.67
C THR A 280 3.69 0.41 -13.99
N ILE A 281 4.64 -0.25 -13.32
CA ILE A 281 4.91 -1.68 -13.53
C ILE A 281 3.70 -2.53 -13.13
N ALA A 282 3.07 -2.27 -11.99
CA ALA A 282 1.86 -2.99 -11.58
C ALA A 282 0.69 -2.78 -12.55
N GLY A 283 0.57 -1.58 -13.12
CA GLY A 283 -0.46 -1.23 -14.10
C GLY A 283 -0.31 -2.03 -15.39
N LEU A 284 0.91 -2.14 -15.90
CA LEU A 284 1.23 -2.95 -17.08
C LEU A 284 0.96 -4.45 -16.85
N ARG A 285 1.01 -4.90 -15.59
CA ARG A 285 0.70 -6.29 -15.20
C ARG A 285 -0.76 -6.49 -14.78
N SER A 286 -1.62 -5.46 -14.89
CA SER A 286 -3.03 -5.49 -14.47
C SER A 286 -3.27 -5.82 -12.99
N VAL A 287 -2.31 -5.47 -12.13
CA VAL A 287 -2.35 -5.72 -10.67
C VAL A 287 -2.24 -4.44 -9.83
N LEU A 288 -2.37 -3.26 -10.45
CA LEU A 288 -2.35 -1.97 -9.76
C LEU A 288 -3.68 -1.73 -9.01
N PRO A 289 -3.68 -1.61 -7.66
CA PRO A 289 -4.91 -1.38 -6.89
C PRO A 289 -5.69 -0.13 -7.34
N GLY A 290 -4.98 0.92 -7.76
CA GLY A 290 -5.57 2.17 -8.25
C GLY A 290 -6.24 2.09 -9.62
N LYS A 291 -6.14 0.95 -10.34
CA LYS A 291 -6.79 0.74 -11.66
C LYS A 291 -8.01 -0.18 -11.60
N ILE A 292 -8.37 -0.68 -10.42
CA ILE A 292 -9.55 -1.54 -10.25
C ILE A 292 -10.82 -0.73 -10.53
N GLY A 293 -11.75 -1.28 -11.32
CA GLY A 293 -12.98 -0.57 -11.66
C GLY A 293 -14.05 -1.48 -12.26
N PRO A 294 -15.09 -0.91 -12.90
CA PRO A 294 -16.23 -1.69 -13.40
C PRO A 294 -15.88 -2.79 -14.42
N GLY A 295 -14.72 -2.70 -15.07
CA GLY A 295 -14.23 -3.73 -15.99
C GLY A 295 -13.37 -4.82 -15.34
N THR A 296 -13.11 -4.75 -14.04
CA THR A 296 -12.33 -5.76 -13.31
C THR A 296 -13.23 -6.94 -12.97
N GLU A 297 -12.86 -8.14 -13.39
CA GLU A 297 -13.50 -9.37 -12.96
C GLU A 297 -13.21 -9.61 -11.48
N VAL A 298 -14.25 -9.89 -10.70
CA VAL A 298 -14.15 -10.15 -9.26
C VAL A 298 -14.72 -11.51 -8.92
N VAL A 299 -13.92 -12.35 -8.26
CA VAL A 299 -14.31 -13.68 -7.80
C VAL A 299 -14.09 -13.79 -6.28
N GLY A 300 -15.12 -14.21 -5.55
CA GLY A 300 -15.08 -14.34 -4.11
C GLY A 300 -15.33 -13.03 -3.38
N ARG A 301 -14.72 -12.87 -2.20
CA ARG A 301 -14.90 -11.71 -1.31
C ARG A 301 -13.58 -11.34 -0.66
N GLY A 302 -13.43 -10.09 -0.25
CA GLY A 302 -12.27 -9.65 0.53
C GLY A 302 -12.34 -10.16 1.98
N VAL A 303 -11.19 -10.28 2.62
CA VAL A 303 -11.08 -10.59 4.05
C VAL A 303 -10.04 -9.72 4.74
N LEU A 304 -10.34 -9.30 5.96
CA LEU A 304 -9.31 -8.87 6.91
C LEU A 304 -8.82 -10.10 7.66
N ALA A 305 -7.53 -10.35 7.65
CA ALA A 305 -6.92 -11.46 8.35
C ALA A 305 -5.89 -10.97 9.36
N ARG A 306 -5.69 -11.74 10.43
CA ARG A 306 -4.68 -11.48 11.45
C ARG A 306 -3.34 -12.08 11.04
N THR A 307 -2.28 -11.33 11.28
CA THR A 307 -0.91 -11.85 11.25
C THR A 307 -0.57 -12.56 12.55
N ALA A 308 0.64 -13.11 12.66
CA ALA A 308 1.13 -13.74 13.89
C ALA A 308 1.14 -12.78 15.11
N CYS A 309 1.14 -11.45 14.88
CA CYS A 309 1.19 -10.46 15.95
C CYS A 309 -0.18 -10.05 16.47
N GLY A 310 -1.24 -10.25 15.68
CA GLY A 310 -2.60 -9.90 16.08
C GLY A 310 -3.20 -10.79 17.17
N GLY A 311 -2.48 -11.83 17.64
CA GLY A 311 -2.96 -12.79 18.64
C GLY A 311 -4.16 -13.65 18.18
N PRO A 312 -4.47 -14.75 18.88
CA PRO A 312 -5.75 -15.43 18.73
C PRO A 312 -6.88 -14.56 19.30
N ALA A 313 -8.07 -14.65 18.67
CA ALA A 313 -9.28 -13.98 19.13
C ALA A 313 -9.77 -14.48 20.50
#